data_AF-A0A352IS12-F1
#
_entry.id   AF-A0A352IS12-F1
#
_cell.length_a   1.000
_cell.length_b   1.000
_cell.length_c   1.000
_cell.angle_alpha   90.00
_cell.angle_beta   90.00
_cell.angle_gamma   90.00
#
_symmetry.space_group_name_H-M   'P 1'
#
loop_
_entity.id
_entity.type
_entity.pdbx_description
1 polymer ?
#
loop_
_entity_poly.entity_id
_entity_poly.type
_entity_poly.pdbx_seq_one_letter_code
_entity_poly.pdbx_strand_id
1 'polypeptide(L)'
;AVHEAERRLLEGETTKSYVGPAGSAGFNSAMAELILGSNSPLVRDGRVSVIQTPGGCGALRMAAEFLRLCKADTKVWVSTPTWANHL
;
A
#
# COMPACT_ATOMS: atom_id res chain seq x y z
N ALA A 1 -17.70 -13.13 3.67
CA ALA A 1 -16.95 -12.02 4.27
C ALA A 1 -16.95 -10.79 3.36
N VAL A 2 -16.37 -10.86 2.15
CA VAL A 2 -16.32 -9.72 1.21
C VAL A 2 -17.69 -9.17 0.85
N HIS A 3 -18.62 -10.02 0.39
CA HIS A 3 -20.00 -9.59 0.06
C HIS A 3 -20.76 -8.92 1.21
N GLU A 4 -20.49 -9.34 2.45
CA GLU A 4 -21.11 -8.71 3.62
C GLU A 4 -20.50 -7.34 3.91
N ALA A 5 -19.19 -7.15 3.70
CA ALA A 5 -18.56 -5.84 3.79
C ALA A 5 -19.06 -4.89 2.69
N GLU A 6 -19.24 -5.38 1.46
CA GLU A 6 -19.82 -4.63 0.34
C GLU A 6 -21.24 -4.17 0.65
N ARG A 7 -22.09 -5.05 1.21
CA ARG A 7 -23.46 -4.70 1.63
C ARG A 7 -23.47 -3.59 2.68
N ARG A 8 -22.63 -3.70 3.72
CA ARG A 8 -22.51 -2.69 4.77
C ARG A 8 -22.04 -1.33 4.23
N LEU A 9 -21.09 -1.35 3.30
CA LEU A 9 -20.63 -0.13 2.63
C LEU A 9 -21.76 0.50 1.81
N LEU A 10 -22.50 -0.30 1.04
CA LEU A 10 -23.63 0.18 0.24
C LEU A 10 -24.73 0.81 1.11
N GLU A 11 -25.03 0.21 2.27
CA GLU A 11 -26.06 0.71 3.19
C GLU A 11 -25.62 1.94 4.00
N GLY A 12 -24.32 2.06 4.29
CA GLY A 12 -23.78 3.07 5.21
C GLY A 12 -23.04 4.25 4.58
N GLU A 13 -22.56 4.13 3.34
CA GLU A 13 -21.81 5.19 2.65
C GLU A 13 -22.73 6.36 2.31
N THR A 14 -22.40 7.56 2.80
CA THR A 14 -23.17 8.79 2.57
C THR A 14 -22.53 9.71 1.51
N THR A 15 -21.29 9.44 1.11
CA THR A 15 -20.55 10.24 0.13
C THR A 15 -19.46 9.44 -0.56
N LYS A 16 -19.07 9.89 -1.76
CA LYS A 16 -17.90 9.42 -2.53
C LYS A 16 -16.82 10.49 -2.63
N SER A 17 -16.76 11.38 -1.65
CA SER A 17 -15.72 12.42 -1.56
C SER A 17 -14.33 11.80 -1.63
N TYR A 18 -13.38 12.55 -2.19
CA TYR A 18 -11.99 12.11 -2.26
C TYR A 18 -11.44 11.77 -0.88
N VAL A 19 -10.70 10.66 -0.83
CA VAL A 19 -9.80 10.34 0.27
C VAL A 19 -8.55 11.22 0.19
N GLY A 20 -7.77 11.28 1.28
CA GLY A 20 -6.48 11.95 1.26
C GLY A 20 -5.48 11.29 0.28
N PRO A 21 -4.38 11.98 -0.08
CA PRO A 21 -3.40 11.47 -1.06
C PRO A 21 -2.79 10.11 -0.71
N ALA A 22 -2.68 9.78 0.58
CA ALA A 22 -2.18 8.49 1.05
C ALA A 22 -3.22 7.36 1.00
N GLY A 23 -4.48 7.67 0.63
CA GLY A 23 -5.61 6.73 0.64
C GLY A 23 -6.36 6.69 1.96
N SER A 24 -7.04 5.57 2.21
CA SER A 24 -7.82 5.36 3.43
C SER A 24 -6.91 5.09 4.64
N ALA A 25 -6.99 5.92 5.67
CA ALA A 25 -6.20 5.76 6.90
C ALA A 25 -6.47 4.43 7.62
N GLY A 26 -7.72 3.97 7.62
CA GLY A 26 -8.10 2.67 8.20
C GLY A 26 -7.50 1.50 7.42
N PHE A 27 -7.54 1.57 6.09
CA PHE A 27 -6.88 0.57 5.23
C PHE A 27 -5.37 0.54 5.48
N ASN A 28 -4.73 1.71 5.51
CA ASN A 28 -3.29 1.83 5.72
C ASN A 28 -2.85 1.23 7.06
N SER A 29 -3.59 1.51 8.14
CA SER A 29 -3.30 0.96 9.47
C SER A 29 -3.48 -0.56 9.50
N ALA A 30 -4.59 -1.07 8.94
CA ALA A 30 -4.84 -2.51 8.88
C ALA A 30 -3.79 -3.26 8.04
N MET A 31 -3.32 -2.67 6.93
CA MET A 31 -2.27 -3.26 6.11
C MET A 31 -0.91 -3.27 6.82
N ALA A 32 -0.57 -2.22 7.57
CA ALA A 32 0.66 -2.19 8.37
C ALA A 32 0.67 -3.33 9.40
N GLU A 33 -0.44 -3.51 10.13
CA GLU A 33 -0.58 -4.59 11.11
C GLU A 33 -0.58 -5.97 10.45
N LEU A 34 -1.24 -6.14 9.30
CA LEU A 34 -1.28 -7.40 8.57
C LEU A 34 0.12 -7.83 8.10
N ILE A 35 0.91 -6.90 7.58
CA ILE A 35 2.23 -7.20 6.98
C ILE A 35 3.31 -7.32 8.06
N LEU A 36 3.34 -6.40 9.02
CA LEU A 36 4.41 -6.30 10.01
C LEU A 36 4.09 -6.96 11.36
N GLY A 37 2.83 -7.34 11.58
CA GLY A 37 2.30 -7.82 12.85
C GLY A 37 1.86 -6.69 13.78
N SER A 38 0.81 -6.94 14.56
CA SER A 38 0.23 -5.97 15.51
C SER A 38 1.19 -5.51 16.61
N ASN A 39 2.19 -6.32 16.95
CA ASN A 39 3.21 -6.00 17.95
C ASN A 39 4.52 -5.48 17.34
N SER A 40 4.50 -5.05 16.07
CA SER A 40 5.71 -4.58 15.40
C SER A 40 6.30 -3.34 16.10
N PRO A 41 7.58 -3.37 16.52
CA PRO A 41 8.24 -2.19 17.05
C PRO A 41 8.35 -1.08 16.00
N LEU A 42 8.38 -1.42 14.70
CA LEU A 42 8.43 -0.43 13.64
C LEU A 42 7.15 0.43 13.61
N VAL A 43 5.99 -0.21 13.79
CA VAL A 43 4.70 0.49 13.85
C VAL A 43 4.61 1.31 15.13
N ARG A 44 4.90 0.71 16.29
CA ARG A 44 4.85 1.39 17.59
C ARG A 44 5.78 2.61 17.67
N ASP A 45 6.98 2.50 17.10
CA ASP A 45 7.98 3.56 17.15
C ASP A 45 7.79 4.59 16.01
N GLY A 46 6.70 4.52 15.23
CA GLY A 46 6.40 5.50 14.18
C GLY A 46 7.34 5.47 12.97
N ARG A 47 7.98 4.32 12.69
CA ARG A 47 8.97 4.13 11.62
C ARG A 47 8.39 3.57 10.32
N VAL A 48 7.07 3.56 10.18
CA VAL A 48 6.37 2.98 9.03
C VAL A 48 5.56 4.07 8.34
N SER A 49 5.67 4.17 7.02
CA SER A 49 4.80 4.97 6.17
C SER A 49 4.07 4.05 5.20
N VAL A 50 2.76 4.25 5.05
CA VAL A 50 1.88 3.43 4.20
C VAL A 50 1.07 4.33 3.28
N ILE A 51 1.02 3.98 2.00
CA ILE A 51 0.21 4.63 0.98
C ILE A 51 -0.58 3.53 0.27
N GLN A 52 -1.88 3.75 0.09
CA GLN A 52 -2.74 2.87 -0.69
C GLN A 52 -2.50 3.10 -2.20
N THR A 53 -2.34 2.01 -2.96
CA THR A 53 -2.08 2.06 -4.41
C THR A 53 -3.06 1.18 -5.19
N PRO A 54 -3.24 1.40 -6.50
CA PRO A 54 -4.05 0.53 -7.34
C PRO A 54 -3.34 -0.81 -7.58
N GLY A 55 -3.56 -1.74 -6.65
CA GLY A 55 -2.96 -3.08 -6.67
C GLY A 55 -1.43 -3.08 -6.50
N GLY A 56 -0.85 -4.28 -6.66
CA GLY A 56 0.60 -4.49 -6.50
C GLY A 56 1.44 -3.80 -7.57
N CYS A 57 0.95 -3.72 -8.81
CA CYS A 57 1.66 -2.99 -9.89
C CYS A 57 1.82 -1.50 -9.54
N GLY A 58 0.75 -0.88 -9.02
CA GLY A 58 0.78 0.52 -8.59
C GLY A 58 1.76 0.74 -7.43
N ALA A 59 1.81 -0.21 -6.48
CA ALA A 59 2.77 -0.18 -5.38
C ALA A 59 4.21 -0.21 -5.89
N LEU A 60 4.53 -1.15 -6.80
CA LEU A 60 5.86 -1.28 -7.39
C LEU A 60 6.25 -0.04 -8.21
N ARG A 61 5.34 0.52 -9.00
CA ARG A 61 5.60 1.75 -9.76
C ARG A 61 5.89 2.92 -8.83
N MET A 62 5.07 3.15 -7.81
CA MET A 62 5.27 4.24 -6.87
C MET A 62 6.59 4.11 -6.11
N ALA A 63 6.95 2.88 -5.69
CA ALA A 63 8.24 2.61 -5.04
C ALA A 63 9.42 2.86 -5.98
N ALA A 64 9.34 2.45 -7.25
CA ALA A 64 10.40 2.68 -8.23
C ALA A 64 10.62 4.18 -8.51
N GLU A 65 9.54 4.96 -8.67
CA GLU A 65 9.61 6.41 -8.82
C GLU A 65 10.23 7.08 -7.59
N PHE A 66 9.81 6.66 -6.39
CA PHE A 66 10.39 7.16 -5.15
C PHE A 66 11.89 6.89 -5.05
N LEU A 67 12.33 5.66 -5.35
CA LEU A 67 13.75 5.30 -5.38
C LEU A 67 14.53 6.16 -6.38
N ARG A 68 13.97 6.41 -7.57
CA ARG A 68 14.59 7.23 -8.62
C ARG A 68 14.74 8.69 -8.19
N LEU A 69 13.78 9.23 -7.44
CA LEU A 69 13.84 10.58 -6.87
C LEU A 69 14.86 10.68 -5.74
N CYS A 70 14.98 9.67 -4.88
CA CYS A 70 15.96 9.64 -3.81
C CYS A 70 17.39 9.47 -4.33
N LYS A 71 17.60 8.60 -5.33
CA LYS A 71 18.90 8.35 -5.95
C LYS A 71 18.72 7.85 -7.38
N ALA A 72 19.09 8.71 -8.32
CA ALA A 72 18.91 8.51 -9.75
C ALA A 72 19.43 7.18 -10.29
N ASP A 73 20.61 6.77 -9.84
CA ASP A 73 21.33 5.59 -10.34
C ASP A 73 21.11 4.34 -9.47
N THR A 74 19.95 4.25 -8.82
CA THR A 74 19.60 3.09 -8.00
C THR A 74 19.46 1.85 -8.88
N LYS A 75 20.26 0.82 -8.58
CA LYS A 75 20.15 -0.50 -9.22
C LYS A 75 19.16 -1.37 -8.45
N VAL A 76 18.16 -1.90 -9.15
CA VAL A 76 17.20 -2.87 -8.63
C VAL A 76 17.57 -4.26 -9.12
N TRP A 77 17.65 -5.23 -8.22
CA TRP A 77 17.95 -6.63 -8.54
C TRP A 77 16.67 -7.45 -8.46
N VAL A 78 16.42 -8.27 -9.48
CA VAL A 78 15.29 -9.20 -9.55
C VAL A 78 15.80 -10.62 -9.76
N SER A 79 15.01 -11.61 -9.34
CA SER A 79 15.35 -13.03 -9.49
C SER A 79 15.42 -13.47 -10.96
N THR A 80 16.04 -14.62 -11.23
CA THR A 80 15.97 -15.28 -12.53
C THR A 80 15.44 -16.71 -12.33
N PRO A 81 14.20 -17.03 -12.74
CA PRO A 81 13.23 -16.18 -13.44
C PRO A 81 12.55 -15.15 -12.51
N THR A 82 11.84 -14.19 -13.11
CA THR A 82 10.98 -13.23 -12.40
C THR A 82 9.66 -13.02 -13.15
N TRP A 83 8.72 -12.30 -12.54
CA TRP A 83 7.50 -11.87 -13.22
C TRP A 83 7.82 -10.83 -14.30
N ALA A 84 7.31 -11.02 -15.52
CA ALA A 84 7.67 -10.22 -16.69
C ALA A 84 7.48 -8.71 -16.49
N ASN A 85 6.47 -8.29 -15.71
CA ASN A 85 6.21 -6.86 -15.46
C ASN A 85 7.22 -6.20 -14.49
N HIS A 86 8.19 -6.95 -13.95
CA HIS A 86 9.32 -6.37 -13.21
C HIS A 86 10.40 -5.79 -14.14
N LEU A 87 10.39 -6.15 -15.43
CA LEU A 87 11.39 -5.76 -16.43
C LEU A 87 10.89 -4.62 -17.33
#